data_AF-A0A963LTL6-F1
#
_entry.id   AF-A0A963LTL6-F1
#
_cell.length_a   1.000
_cell.length_b   1.000
_cell.length_c   1.000
_cell.angle_alpha   90.00
_cell.angle_beta   90.00
_cell.angle_gamma   90.00
#
_symmetry.space_group_name_H-M   'P 1'
#
loop_
_entity.id
_entity.type
_entity.pdbx_description
1 polymer ?
#
loop_
_entity_poly.entity_id
_entity_poly.type
_entity_poly.pdbx_seq_one_letter_code
_entity_poly.pdbx_strand_id
1 'polypeptide(L)'
;MKLNRRLALALVAAAVTVSGAAIAQQRIFFGVATGGTGGTYYPLGGMLAQLISNKAVVDGKKITATAEAAGASVANAKLLGNKDIESAFVAADILDAAYNGKGQFNGAPIKNLRALGALYPETVQLITRA
;
A
#
# COMPACT_ATOMS: atom_id res chain seq x y z
N MET A 1 46.62 4.74 35.58
CA MET A 1 45.99 3.40 35.72
C MET A 1 46.17 2.64 34.41
N LYS A 2 46.99 1.57 34.38
CA LYS A 2 47.16 0.74 33.17
C LYS A 2 46.07 -0.32 33.18
N LEU A 3 45.12 -0.22 32.24
CA LEU A 3 44.02 -1.18 32.14
C LEU A 3 44.58 -2.55 31.71
N ASN A 4 44.40 -3.58 32.54
CA ASN A 4 44.91 -4.91 32.25
C ASN A 4 44.20 -5.49 31.03
N ARG A 5 44.99 -5.96 30.04
CA ARG A 5 44.48 -6.59 28.79
C ARG A 5 43.41 -7.65 29.04
N ARG A 6 43.49 -8.39 30.15
CA ARG A 6 42.50 -9.39 30.57
C ARG A 6 41.14 -8.79 30.96
N LEU A 7 41.15 -7.61 31.60
CA LEU A 7 39.93 -6.86 31.92
C LEU A 7 39.29 -6.27 30.66
N ALA A 8 40.12 -5.78 29.72
CA ALA A 8 39.65 -5.28 28.43
C ALA A 8 39.00 -6.39 27.59
N LEU A 9 39.59 -7.59 27.57
CA LEU A 9 39.02 -8.77 26.88
C LEU A 9 37.71 -9.25 27.52
N ALA A 10 37.60 -9.22 28.85
CA ALA A 10 36.36 -9.58 29.55
C ALA A 10 35.22 -8.59 29.29
N LEU A 11 35.53 -7.29 29.21
CA LEU A 11 34.56 -6.24 28.87
C LEU A 11 34.06 -6.33 27.42
N VAL A 12 34.94 -6.69 26.48
CA VAL A 12 34.55 -6.91 25.07
C VAL A 12 33.67 -8.16 24.93
N ALA A 13 33.99 -9.25 25.65
CA ALA A 13 33.17 -10.45 25.64
C ALA A 13 31.78 -10.23 26.27
N ALA A 14 31.68 -9.41 27.32
CA ALA A 14 30.42 -9.02 27.94
C ALA A 14 29.59 -8.03 27.09
N ALA A 15 30.23 -7.22 26.25
CA ALA A 15 29.53 -6.34 25.32
C ALA A 15 28.87 -7.09 24.15
N VAL A 16 29.43 -8.24 23.75
CA VAL A 16 28.86 -9.10 22.69
C VAL A 16 27.59 -9.80 23.17
N THR A 17 27.49 -10.17 24.45
CA THR A 17 26.33 -10.90 24.99
C THR A 17 25.10 -10.02 25.28
N VAL A 18 25.24 -8.69 25.28
CA VAL A 18 24.12 -7.72 25.40
C VAL A 18 23.62 -7.26 24.02
N SER A 19 23.96 -8.01 22.96
CA SER A 19 23.29 -7.88 21.67
C SER A 19 21.95 -8.61 21.75
N GLY A 20 20.98 -8.04 22.48
CA GLY A 20 19.61 -8.54 22.48
C GLY A 20 19.13 -8.66 21.04
N ALA A 21 18.75 -9.86 20.61
CA ALA A 21 18.25 -10.10 19.27
C ALA A 21 17.11 -9.10 19.00
N ALA A 22 17.33 -8.16 18.08
CA ALA A 22 16.29 -7.27 17.64
C ALA A 22 15.21 -8.13 16.96
N ILE A 23 14.13 -8.43 17.69
CA ILE A 23 12.96 -9.07 17.09
C ILE A 23 12.38 -8.06 16.11
N ALA A 24 12.61 -8.30 14.82
CA ALA A 24 11.99 -7.53 13.76
C ALA A 24 10.47 -7.67 13.92
N GLN A 25 9.80 -6.57 14.27
CA GLN A 25 8.35 -6.54 14.38
C GLN A 25 7.75 -6.94 13.03
N GLN A 26 7.06 -8.09 12.97
CA GLN A 26 6.39 -8.54 11.75
C GLN A 26 5.36 -7.49 11.34
N ARG A 27 5.51 -6.94 10.14
CA ARG A 27 4.57 -5.97 9.56
C ARG A 27 3.79 -6.59 8.42
N ILE A 28 2.56 -6.12 8.25
CA ILE A 28 1.74 -6.40 7.07
C ILE A 28 2.00 -5.29 6.06
N PHE A 29 2.40 -5.63 4.85
CA PHE A 29 2.53 -4.67 3.76
C PHE A 29 1.19 -4.52 3.04
N PHE A 30 0.85 -3.30 2.66
CA PHE A 30 -0.46 -2.99 2.06
C PHE A 30 -0.32 -1.93 0.98
N GLY A 31 -0.37 -2.35 -0.28
CA GLY A 31 -0.33 -1.47 -1.44
C GLY A 31 -1.70 -0.81 -1.69
N VAL A 32 -1.65 0.46 -2.07
CA VAL A 32 -2.79 1.24 -2.54
C VAL A 32 -2.49 1.72 -3.95
N ALA A 33 -3.00 1.03 -4.98
CA ALA A 33 -2.83 1.48 -6.36
C ALA A 33 -3.68 2.74 -6.60
N THR A 34 -3.07 3.78 -7.16
CA THR A 34 -3.69 5.08 -7.36
C THR A 34 -3.81 5.43 -8.84
N GLY A 35 -3.32 6.60 -9.27
CA GLY A 35 -3.22 7.00 -10.67
C GLY A 35 -1.82 7.56 -10.91
N GLY A 36 -1.68 8.40 -11.94
CA GLY A 36 -0.46 9.19 -12.12
C GLY A 36 -0.24 10.15 -10.95
N THR A 37 1.01 10.51 -10.68
CA THR A 37 1.39 11.40 -9.58
C THR A 37 0.81 12.82 -9.68
N GLY A 38 0.45 13.26 -10.88
CA GLY A 38 -0.23 14.54 -11.13
C GLY A 38 -1.76 14.51 -10.98
N GLY A 39 -2.36 13.34 -10.74
CA GLY A 39 -3.81 13.20 -10.54
C GLY A 39 -4.21 13.29 -9.07
N THR A 40 -5.53 13.33 -8.81
CA THR A 40 -6.09 13.40 -7.45
C THR A 40 -5.88 12.12 -6.64
N TYR A 41 -5.85 10.95 -7.31
CA TYR A 41 -5.71 9.65 -6.66
C TYR A 41 -4.41 9.51 -5.86
N TYR A 42 -3.28 9.98 -6.40
CA TYR A 42 -1.98 9.77 -5.78
C TYR A 42 -1.83 10.46 -4.40
N PRO A 43 -2.07 11.78 -4.25
CA PRO A 43 -1.98 12.44 -2.94
C PRO A 43 -3.01 11.89 -1.95
N LEU A 44 -4.24 11.59 -2.38
CA LEU A 44 -5.26 11.02 -1.50
C LEU A 44 -4.87 9.62 -1.00
N GLY A 45 -4.36 8.77 -1.90
CA GLY A 45 -3.85 7.44 -1.55
C GLY A 45 -2.68 7.54 -0.58
N GLY A 46 -1.78 8.51 -0.77
CA GLY A 46 -0.66 8.78 0.15
C GLY A 46 -1.13 9.14 1.55
N MET A 47 -2.15 10.01 1.67
CA MET A 47 -2.74 10.37 2.96
C MET A 47 -3.39 9.18 3.67
N LEU A 48 -4.14 8.34 2.93
CA LEU A 48 -4.74 7.12 3.49
C LEU A 48 -3.68 6.11 3.91
N ALA A 49 -2.67 5.87 3.07
CA ALA A 49 -1.55 4.98 3.37
C ALA A 49 -0.78 5.44 4.61
N GLN A 50 -0.56 6.74 4.77
CA GLN A 50 0.06 7.30 5.97
C GLN A 50 -0.82 7.11 7.21
N LEU A 51 -2.13 7.35 7.10
CA LEU A 51 -3.06 7.14 8.20
C LEU A 51 -3.08 5.66 8.64
N ILE A 52 -3.17 4.74 7.68
CA ILE A 52 -3.13 3.28 7.92
C ILE A 52 -1.81 2.91 8.61
N SER A 53 -0.68 3.35 8.07
CA SER A 53 0.65 3.06 8.64
C SER A 53 0.82 3.55 10.07
N ASN A 54 0.15 4.66 10.41
CA ASN A 54 0.23 5.26 11.73
C ASN A 54 -0.73 4.67 12.75
N LYS A 55 -1.86 4.11 12.31
CA LYS A 55 -3.01 3.79 13.19
C LYS A 55 -3.47 2.35 13.13
N ALA A 56 -3.29 1.64 12.01
CA ALA A 56 -3.86 0.32 11.81
C ALA A 56 -2.99 -0.78 12.40
N VAL A 57 -3.66 -1.68 13.13
CA VAL A 57 -3.09 -2.92 13.67
C VAL A 57 -4.09 -4.03 13.39
N VAL A 58 -3.63 -5.12 12.79
CA VAL A 58 -4.45 -6.32 12.52
C VAL A 58 -3.73 -7.51 13.11
N ASP A 59 -4.42 -8.28 13.95
CA ASP A 59 -3.88 -9.44 14.67
C ASP A 59 -2.55 -9.14 15.40
N GLY A 60 -2.48 -7.97 16.04
CA GLY A 60 -1.30 -7.49 16.76
C GLY A 60 -0.13 -7.02 15.87
N LYS A 61 -0.27 -7.07 14.54
CA LYS A 61 0.75 -6.63 13.58
C LYS A 61 0.44 -5.24 13.05
N LYS A 62 1.45 -4.36 13.03
CA LYS A 62 1.32 -3.05 12.38
C LYS A 62 1.24 -3.22 10.87
N ILE A 63 0.44 -2.37 10.23
CA ILE A 63 0.42 -2.27 8.78
C ILE A 63 1.44 -1.23 8.34
N THR A 64 2.20 -1.51 7.28
CA THR A 64 2.95 -0.54 6.49
C THR A 64 2.23 -0.41 5.15
N ALA A 65 1.53 0.69 4.95
CA ALA A 65 0.82 0.95 3.71
C ALA A 65 1.58 1.94 2.82
N THR A 66 1.53 1.73 1.51
CA THR A 66 2.17 2.57 0.51
C THR A 66 1.20 2.92 -0.61
N ALA A 67 1.21 4.18 -1.03
CA ALA A 67 0.51 4.60 -2.24
C ALA A 67 1.42 4.39 -3.45
N GLU A 68 0.88 3.77 -4.49
CA GLU A 68 1.62 3.39 -5.68
C GLU A 68 1.03 4.07 -6.90
N ALA A 69 1.88 4.76 -7.67
CA ALA A 69 1.47 5.36 -8.93
C ALA A 69 1.20 4.23 -9.95
N ALA A 70 0.04 4.28 -10.59
CA ALA A 70 -0.44 3.20 -11.46
C ALA A 70 -1.22 3.74 -12.67
N GLY A 71 -1.63 2.82 -13.55
CA GLY A 71 -2.40 3.11 -14.78
C GLY A 71 -3.87 3.47 -14.56
N ALA A 72 -4.25 3.93 -13.36
CA ALA A 72 -5.62 4.27 -12.96
C ALA A 72 -6.62 3.10 -13.04
N SER A 73 -7.92 3.40 -13.09
CA SER A 73 -9.02 2.49 -12.75
C SER A 73 -9.03 1.14 -13.49
N VAL A 74 -8.76 1.10 -14.80
CA VAL A 74 -8.78 -0.17 -15.57
C VAL A 74 -7.59 -1.06 -15.20
N ALA A 75 -6.40 -0.47 -15.08
CA ALA A 75 -5.21 -1.21 -14.68
C ALA A 75 -5.33 -1.68 -13.22
N ASN A 76 -5.82 -0.81 -12.34
CA ASN A 76 -6.04 -1.08 -10.93
C ASN A 76 -7.02 -2.24 -10.70
N ALA A 77 -8.13 -2.28 -11.44
CA ALA A 77 -9.08 -3.40 -11.36
C ALA A 77 -8.41 -4.74 -11.73
N LYS A 78 -7.47 -4.74 -12.68
CA LYS A 78 -6.70 -5.94 -13.06
C LYS A 78 -5.69 -6.34 -11.99
N LEU A 79 -4.96 -5.37 -11.41
CA LEU A 79 -4.05 -5.63 -10.29
C LEU A 79 -4.78 -6.27 -9.11
N LEU A 80 -5.97 -5.74 -8.76
CA LEU A 80 -6.83 -6.34 -7.73
C LEU A 80 -7.30 -7.74 -8.12
N GLY A 81 -7.73 -7.91 -9.38
CA GLY A 81 -8.17 -9.21 -9.91
C GLY A 81 -7.09 -10.29 -9.79
N ASN A 82 -5.86 -9.93 -10.13
CA ASN A 82 -4.68 -10.81 -10.09
C ASN A 82 -4.11 -10.99 -8.67
N LYS A 83 -4.55 -10.18 -7.70
CA LYS A 83 -3.98 -10.10 -6.34
C LYS A 83 -2.53 -9.60 -6.32
N ASP A 84 -2.17 -8.77 -7.29
CA ASP A 84 -0.87 -8.10 -7.35
C ASP A 84 -0.81 -6.88 -6.41
N ILE A 85 -1.97 -6.43 -5.89
CA ILE A 85 -2.09 -5.33 -4.92
C ILE A 85 -3.25 -5.58 -3.95
N GLU A 86 -3.15 -5.07 -2.73
CA GLU A 86 -4.18 -5.27 -1.69
C GLU A 86 -5.39 -4.34 -1.84
N SER A 87 -5.20 -3.13 -2.37
CA SER A 87 -6.27 -2.15 -2.57
C SER A 87 -5.99 -1.20 -3.73
N ALA A 88 -7.04 -0.59 -4.27
CA ALA A 88 -6.88 0.41 -5.31
C ALA A 88 -8.04 1.40 -5.37
N PHE A 89 -7.78 2.57 -5.94
CA PHE A 89 -8.82 3.49 -6.38
C PHE A 89 -9.32 3.11 -7.77
N VAL A 90 -10.63 3.03 -7.91
CA VAL A 90 -11.32 2.64 -9.14
C VAL A 90 -12.59 3.48 -9.25
N ALA A 91 -12.78 4.14 -10.37
CA ALA A 91 -14.03 4.83 -10.69
C ALA A 91 -15.22 3.85 -10.71
N ALA A 92 -16.40 4.29 -10.25
CA ALA A 92 -17.54 3.40 -9.99
C ALA A 92 -18.06 2.69 -11.25
N ASP A 93 -18.06 3.37 -12.40
CA ASP A 93 -18.41 2.82 -13.70
C ASP A 93 -17.41 1.76 -14.18
N ILE A 94 -16.12 1.98 -13.94
CA ILE A 94 -15.05 1.01 -14.24
C ILE A 94 -15.16 -0.21 -13.32
N LEU A 95 -15.51 -0.02 -12.05
CA LEU A 95 -15.76 -1.11 -11.12
C LEU A 95 -16.95 -1.97 -11.57
N ASP A 96 -18.08 -1.35 -11.97
CA ASP A 96 -19.24 -2.07 -12.52
C ASP A 96 -18.86 -2.85 -13.79
N ALA A 97 -18.14 -2.19 -14.70
CA ALA A 97 -17.70 -2.80 -15.95
C ALA A 97 -16.77 -3.99 -15.70
N ALA A 98 -15.80 -3.87 -14.78
CA ALA A 98 -14.90 -4.96 -14.40
C ALA A 98 -15.64 -6.13 -13.77
N TYR A 99 -16.51 -5.85 -12.79
CA TYR A 99 -17.22 -6.90 -12.07
C TYR A 99 -18.19 -7.66 -12.99
N ASN A 100 -18.85 -6.96 -13.91
CA ASN A 100 -19.83 -7.54 -14.82
C ASN A 100 -19.27 -7.97 -16.18
N GLY A 101 -17.98 -7.73 -16.44
CA GLY A 101 -17.35 -8.09 -17.71
C GLY A 101 -17.92 -7.31 -18.91
N LYS A 102 -18.09 -5.99 -18.75
CA LYS A 102 -18.60 -5.09 -19.81
C LYS A 102 -17.46 -4.23 -20.37
N GLY A 103 -17.67 -3.66 -21.56
CA GLY A 103 -16.74 -2.68 -22.15
C GLY A 103 -15.32 -3.25 -22.28
N GLN A 104 -14.33 -2.54 -21.71
CA GLN A 104 -12.93 -2.99 -21.71
C GLN A 104 -12.66 -4.33 -20.97
N PHE A 105 -13.66 -4.90 -20.29
CA PHE A 105 -13.58 -6.20 -19.61
C PHE A 105 -14.48 -7.27 -20.27
N ASN A 106 -14.91 -7.07 -21.52
CA ASN A 106 -15.80 -8.00 -22.22
C ASN A 106 -15.24 -9.44 -22.23
N GLY A 107 -16.06 -10.40 -21.80
CA GLY A 107 -15.68 -11.81 -21.70
C GLY A 107 -14.69 -12.15 -20.57
N ALA A 108 -14.29 -11.18 -19.75
CA ALA A 108 -13.32 -11.34 -18.67
C ALA A 108 -13.76 -10.64 -17.37
N PRO A 109 -14.88 -11.05 -16.74
CA PRO A 109 -15.35 -10.45 -15.50
C PRO A 109 -14.41 -10.74 -14.32
N ILE A 110 -14.19 -9.74 -13.47
CA ILE A 110 -13.34 -9.83 -12.28
C ILE A 110 -14.22 -9.91 -11.02
N LYS A 111 -14.61 -11.13 -10.63
CA LYS A 111 -15.63 -11.38 -9.57
C LYS A 111 -15.11 -11.28 -8.13
N ASN A 112 -13.79 -11.23 -7.94
CA ASN A 112 -13.17 -11.06 -6.62
C ASN A 112 -13.06 -9.60 -6.15
N LEU A 113 -13.51 -8.62 -6.94
CA LEU A 113 -13.52 -7.22 -6.51
C LEU A 113 -14.52 -6.98 -5.36
N ARG A 114 -14.13 -6.16 -4.39
CA ARG A 114 -14.98 -5.72 -3.27
C ARG A 114 -14.81 -4.22 -3.07
N ALA A 115 -15.91 -3.50 -2.88
CA ALA A 115 -15.88 -2.09 -2.54
C ALA A 115 -15.65 -1.90 -1.04
N LEU A 116 -14.69 -1.05 -0.68
CA LEU A 116 -14.45 -0.64 0.71
C LEU A 116 -15.24 0.60 1.09
N GLY A 117 -15.45 1.51 0.15
CA GLY A 117 -16.20 2.75 0.33
C GLY A 117 -16.12 3.66 -0.89
N ALA A 118 -17.01 4.65 -0.94
CA ALA A 118 -16.95 5.75 -1.91
C ALA A 118 -16.14 6.92 -1.33
N LEU A 119 -15.33 7.58 -2.16
CA LEU A 119 -14.42 8.64 -1.72
C LEU A 119 -14.94 10.04 -2.09
N TYR A 120 -15.14 10.29 -3.39
CA TYR A 120 -15.59 11.58 -3.91
C TYR A 120 -16.19 11.41 -5.33
N PRO A 121 -17.02 12.35 -5.81
CA PRO A 121 -17.53 12.33 -7.18
C PRO A 121 -16.47 12.75 -8.20
N GLU A 122 -16.32 12.01 -9.29
CA GLU A 122 -15.41 12.35 -10.39
C GLU A 122 -16.15 13.12 -11.50
N THR A 123 -15.83 14.41 -11.66
CA THR A 123 -16.42 15.25 -12.71
C THR A 123 -15.69 15.05 -14.04
N VAL A 124 -16.43 14.74 -15.11
CA VAL A 124 -15.90 14.75 -16.48
C VAL A 124 -15.72 16.20 -16.94
N GLN A 125 -14.46 16.60 -17.15
CA GLN A 125 -14.12 17.93 -17.63
C GLN A 125 -13.81 17.88 -19.13
N LEU A 126 -14.60 18.62 -19.92
CA LEU A 126 -14.37 18.81 -21.35
C LEU A 126 -13.65 20.15 -21.55
N ILE A 127 -12.36 20.09 -21.88
CA ILE A 127 -11.50 21.28 -22.01
C ILE A 127 -11.03 21.37 -23.46
N THR A 128 -11.16 22.55 -24.07
CA THR A 128 -10.65 22.86 -25.41
C THR A 128 -9.60 23.96 -25.34
N ARG A 129 -8.82 24.11 -26.42
CA ARG A 129 -8.04 25.34 -26.61
C ARG A 129 -9.00 26.51 -26.88
N ALA A 130 -8.54 27.72 -26.59
CA ALA A 130 -9.23 28.96 -26.93
C ALA A 130 -9.35 29.15 -28.45
#